data_AF-A0A957NJ16-F1
#
_entry.id   AF-A0A957NJ16-F1
#
_cell.length_a   1.000
_cell.length_b   1.000
_cell.length_c   1.000
_cell.angle_alpha   90.00
_cell.angle_beta   90.00
_cell.angle_gamma   90.00
#
_symmetry.space_group_name_H-M   'P 1'
#
loop_
_entity.id
_entity.type
_entity.pdbx_description
1 polymer ?
#
loop_
_entity_poly.entity_id
_entity_poly.type
_entity_poly.pdbx_seq_one_letter_code
_entity_poly.pdbx_strand_id
1 'polypeptide(L)' 'WRFVDGAPIVNHWQTLAQVPAQTVEAQAMSKELKKRGFTFVGPTICYAFMQACGMVNDHTVDCFRYGS' A
#
# COMPACT_ATOMS: atom_id res chain seq x y z
N TRP A 1 -9.62 -3.73 -3.02
CA TRP A 1 -9.42 -3.17 -4.37
C TRP A 1 -10.06 -1.80 -4.60
N ARG A 2 -11.23 -1.45 -4.03
CA ARG A 2 -11.80 -0.09 -4.18
C ARG A 2 -10.92 1.07 -3.70
N PHE A 3 -9.95 0.81 -2.81
CA PHE A 3 -9.04 1.84 -2.29
C PHE A 3 -7.95 2.22 -3.30
N VAL A 4 -7.87 1.50 -4.41
CA VAL A 4 -6.94 1.73 -5.52
C VAL A 4 -7.71 1.77 -6.85
N ASP A 5 -9.00 2.12 -6.80
CA ASP A 5 -9.87 2.22 -7.98
C ASP A 5 -9.89 1.00 -8.90
N GLY A 6 -9.66 -0.19 -8.32
CA GLY A 6 -9.69 -1.47 -9.05
C GLY A 6 -8.41 -1.83 -9.79
N ALA A 7 -7.38 -0.98 -9.78
CA ALA A 7 -6.08 -1.25 -10.41
C ALA A 7 -4.92 -1.05 -9.41
N PRO A 8 -3.83 -1.83 -9.50
CA PRO A 8 -2.66 -1.57 -8.67
C PRO A 8 -2.09 -0.16 -8.88
N ILE A 9 -1.68 0.50 -7.81
CA ILE A 9 -0.87 1.71 -7.89
C ILE A 9 0.58 1.29 -8.11
N VAL A 10 1.18 1.67 -9.23
CA VAL A 10 2.59 1.39 -9.53
C VAL A 10 3.41 2.64 -9.25
N ASN A 11 4.28 2.58 -8.26
CA ASN A 11 5.20 3.67 -7.95
C ASN A 11 6.54 3.49 -8.68
N HIS A 12 7.38 4.54 -8.67
CA HIS A 12 8.66 4.58 -9.38
C HIS A 12 9.80 4.95 -8.43
N TRP A 13 9.87 4.31 -7.26
CA TRP A 13 10.86 4.62 -6.24
C TRP A 13 12.26 4.20 -6.69
N GLN A 14 13.21 5.13 -6.61
CA GLN A 14 14.63 4.85 -6.88
C GLN A 14 15.28 4.11 -5.71
N THR A 15 14.85 4.41 -4.48
CA THR A 15 15.41 3.82 -3.27
C THR A 15 14.30 3.56 -2.25
N LEU A 16 14.55 2.62 -1.33
CA LEU A 16 13.61 2.29 -0.27
C LEU A 16 13.29 3.49 0.64
N ALA A 17 14.24 4.43 0.80
CA ALA A 17 14.04 5.63 1.62
C ALA A 17 12.97 6.58 1.08
N GLN A 18 12.60 6.44 -0.20
CA GLN A 18 11.52 7.23 -0.81
C GLN A 18 10.13 6.63 -0.54
N VAL A 19 10.07 5.35 -0.18
CA VAL A 19 8.80 4.67 0.12
C VAL A 19 8.23 5.24 1.43
N PRO A 20 7.01 5.80 1.41
CA PRO A 20 6.42 6.38 2.61
C PRO A 20 6.05 5.28 3.62
N ALA A 21 5.92 5.63 4.90
CA ALA A 21 5.44 4.67 5.91
C ALA A 21 3.91 4.44 5.86
N GLN A 22 3.17 5.32 5.18
CA GLN A 22 1.71 5.28 5.02
C GLN A 22 1.27 6.17 3.86
N THR A 23 0.10 5.89 3.29
CA THR A 23 -0.51 6.70 2.22
C THR A 23 -1.96 7.08 2.56
N VAL A 24 -2.57 7.94 1.74
CA VAL A 24 -3.97 8.37 1.89
C VAL A 24 -4.91 7.17 1.74
N GLU A 25 -4.63 6.26 0.81
CA GLU A 25 -5.40 5.04 0.57
C GLU A 25 -5.33 4.10 1.78
N ALA A 26 -4.14 3.94 2.37
CA ALA A 26 -3.95 3.14 3.57
C ALA A 26 -4.65 3.74 4.80
N GLN A 27 -4.69 5.07 4.92
CA GLN A 27 -5.47 5.76 5.95
C GLN A 27 -6.98 5.53 5.77
N ALA A 28 -7.48 5.60 4.53
CA ALA A 28 -8.87 5.32 4.21
C ALA A 28 -9.24 3.85 4.51
N MET A 29 -8.36 2.91 4.16
CA MET A 29 -8.53 1.49 4.48
C MET A 29 -8.55 1.25 5.99
N SER A 30 -7.58 1.78 6.73
CA SER A 30 -7.51 1.69 8.20
C SER A 30 -8.79 2.21 8.85
N LYS A 31 -9.29 3.38 8.43
CA LYS A 31 -10.53 3.97 8.96
C LYS A 31 -11.74 3.06 8.72
N GLU A 32 -11.86 2.52 7.52
CA GLU A 32 -12.98 1.62 7.17
C GLU A 32 -12.90 0.29 7.94
N LEU A 33 -11.72 -0.33 8.04
CA LEU A 33 -11.54 -1.59 8.75
C LEU A 33 -11.84 -1.42 10.24
N LYS A 34 -11.38 -0.31 10.86
CA LYS A 34 -11.75 0.03 12.24
C LYS A 34 -13.27 0.17 12.40
N LYS A 35 -13.94 0.85 11.47
CA LYS A 35 -15.41 0.99 11.48
C LYS A 35 -16.12 -0.36 11.38
N ARG A 36 -15.52 -1.35 10.72
CA ARG A 36 -16.03 -2.72 10.59
C ARG A 36 -15.66 -3.63 11.77
N GLY A 37 -15.01 -3.10 12.82
CA GLY A 37 -14.69 -3.83 14.04
C GLY A 37 -13.35 -4.56 14.02
N PHE A 38 -12.51 -4.37 12.98
CA PHE A 38 -11.17 -4.93 12.97
C PHE A 38 -10.27 -4.17 13.95
N THR A 39 -9.40 -4.91 14.64
CA THR A 39 -8.35 -4.37 15.52
C THR A 39 -6.98 -4.55 14.86
N PHE A 40 -5.98 -3.82 15.35
CA PHE A 40 -4.60 -3.88 14.81
C PHE A 40 -4.49 -3.53 13.31
N VAL A 41 -5.37 -2.64 12.84
CA VAL A 41 -5.45 -2.16 11.45
C VAL A 41 -5.06 -0.68 11.35
N GLY A 42 -3.90 -0.32 11.88
CA GLY A 42 -3.35 1.04 11.74
C GLY A 42 -2.97 1.36 10.28
N PRO A 43 -2.84 2.64 9.89
CA PRO A 43 -2.50 3.02 8.51
C PRO A 43 -1.20 2.39 7.99
N THR A 44 -0.14 2.33 8.80
CA THR A 44 1.12 1.65 8.41
C THR A 44 0.93 0.16 8.15
N ILE A 45 0.13 -0.53 8.97
CA ILE A 45 -0.20 -1.95 8.77
C ILE A 45 -1.02 -2.12 7.49
N CYS A 46 -1.99 -1.23 7.24
CA CYS A 46 -2.78 -1.26 6.01
C CYS A 46 -1.92 -1.01 4.78
N TYR A 47 -0.95 -0.09 4.85
CA TYR A 47 -0.04 0.16 3.74
C TYR A 47 0.86 -1.05 3.47
N ALA A 48 1.46 -1.64 4.51
CA ALA A 48 2.23 -2.87 4.38
C ALA A 48 1.38 -4.02 3.79
N PHE A 49 0.12 -4.14 4.19
CA PHE A 49 -0.82 -5.09 3.60
C PHE A 49 -1.08 -4.79 2.12
N MET A 50 -1.32 -3.53 1.75
CA MET A 50 -1.52 -3.11 0.36
C MET A 50 -0.32 -3.47 -0.52
N GLN A 51 0.91 -3.26 -0.03
CA GLN A 51 2.15 -3.68 -0.70
C GLN A 51 2.20 -5.20 -0.88
N ALA A 52 1.97 -5.96 0.19
CA ALA A 52 2.09 -7.41 0.19
C ALA A 52 1.07 -8.11 -0.73
N CYS A 53 -0.15 -7.58 -0.82
CA CYS A 53 -1.22 -8.16 -1.65
C CYS A 53 -1.27 -7.61 -3.09
N GLY A 54 -0.34 -6.73 -3.46
CA GLY A 54 -0.26 -6.16 -4.82
C GLY A 54 -1.30 -5.07 -5.11
N MET A 55 -1.91 -4.45 -4.09
CA MET A 55 -2.69 -3.22 -4.31
C MET A 55 -1.75 -2.04 -4.63
N VAL A 56 -0.53 -2.07 -4.10
CA VAL A 56 0.54 -1.13 -4.42
C VAL A 56 1.78 -1.91 -4.83
N ASN A 57 2.39 -1.54 -5.95
CA ASN A 57 3.70 -2.01 -6.35
C ASN A 57 4.74 -0.95 -5.95
N ASP A 58 5.43 -1.21 -4.85
CA ASP A 58 6.52 -0.39 -4.32
C ASP A 58 7.90 -1.04 -4.53
N HIS A 59 8.01 -2.00 -5.44
CA HIS A 59 9.33 -2.42 -5.87
C HIS A 59 10.12 -1.20 -6.36
N THR A 60 11.37 -1.07 -5.95
CA THR A 60 12.25 -0.04 -6.48
C THR A 60 12.52 -0.33 -7.96
N VAL A 61 12.83 0.72 -8.74
CA VAL A 61 12.98 0.60 -10.21
C VAL A 61 14.10 -0.33 -10.65
N ASP A 62 15.08 -0.59 -9.77
CA ASP A 62 16.19 -1.53 -9.97
C ASP A 62 15.86 -2.97 -9.57
N CYS A 63 14.69 -3.21 -8.95
CA CYS A 63 14.25 -4.53 -8.58
C CYS A 63 13.84 -5.34 -9.82
N PHE A 64 14.31 -6.59 -9.94
CA PHE A 64 13.93 -7.48 -11.05
C PHE A 64 12.42 -7.78 -11.13
N ARG A 65 11.66 -7.46 -10.08
CA ARG A 65 10.20 -7.60 -9.99
C ARG A 65 9.45 -6.28 -10.24
N TYR A 66 10.13 -5.21 -10.61
CA TYR A 66 9.52 -3.90 -10.80
C TYR A 66 8.30 -3.91 -11.73
N GLY A 67 8.40 -4.60 -12.87
CA GLY A 67 7.32 -4.71 -13.85
C GLY A 67 6.30 -5.83 -13.60
N SER A 68 6.26 -6.40 -12.39
CA SER A 68 5.29 -7.47 -12.03
C SER A 68 3.87 -6.95 -11.89
#